data_AF-A0A9Q8QDV8-F1
#
_entry.id   AF-A0A9Q8QDV8-F1
#
_cell.length_a   1.000
_cell.length_b   1.000
_cell.length_c   1.000
_cell.angle_alpha   90.00
_cell.angle_beta   90.00
_cell.angle_gamma   90.00
#
_symmetry.space_group_name_H-M   'P 1'
#
loop_
_entity.id
_entity.type
_entity.pdbx_description
1 polymer ?
#
loop_
_entity_poly.entity_id
_entity_poly.type
_entity_poly.pdbx_seq_one_letter_code
_entity_poly.pdbx_strand_id
1 'polypeptide(L)'
;MLSLITHPNFEVTASTLRSTMINVDHGHEILALLGDRPETREFFDQSLLAIAITDSSKDMVTYLLDRLGNTLIVTATMITQASTNWKFGLEIAEMLLDRFPNDIHITDDIILSIMDVNSSDSTDSSKVHDVLQLLFKRVGPEFPVTERLLLGAARSEFEEGDEAVVFRLVLSRFSDILPIPDDVIMAAAENSNAWAAMLLLLRRRKPEIRITEEILCAAIPNMDSYSSLLCNAARHSVRITEKAIETAAKVSDREGFLQVLNAADTNIRITQDILLAAATNYDHNGIQIMWLLLRESMNADEVGIEILEEVLQGDKWGIMSVILKRRGATIRLDKDLIQGWISSERTCRKALKFLLQDKAAEVDSILDAMSADERAEFVERRDQLFKRFEQDSWEDIFKRQGK
;
A
#
# COMPACT_ATOMS: atom_id res chain seq x y z
N MET A 1 -45.87 17.02 14.86
CA MET A 1 -45.32 15.67 15.11
C MET A 1 -46.07 14.96 16.23
N LEU A 2 -46.20 15.56 17.43
CA LEU A 2 -46.97 15.01 18.56
C LEU A 2 -48.40 14.54 18.22
N SER A 3 -49.14 15.22 17.34
CA SER A 3 -50.51 14.82 16.94
C SER A 3 -50.58 13.60 16.01
N LEU A 4 -49.49 13.29 15.31
CA LEU A 4 -49.40 12.19 14.36
C LEU A 4 -48.91 10.92 15.07
N ILE A 5 -47.95 11.09 15.98
CA ILE A 5 -47.39 9.99 16.76
C ILE A 5 -48.46 9.40 17.68
N THR A 6 -49.32 10.21 18.32
CA THR A 6 -50.38 9.73 19.23
C THR A 6 -51.63 9.15 18.54
N HIS A 7 -51.65 9.09 17.20
CA HIS A 7 -52.79 8.56 16.46
C HIS A 7 -52.90 7.03 16.64
N PRO A 8 -54.10 6.47 16.89
CA PRO A 8 -54.30 5.04 17.17
C PRO A 8 -53.90 4.10 16.02
N ASN A 9 -53.79 4.60 14.79
CA ASN A 9 -53.33 3.84 13.63
C ASN A 9 -51.83 4.01 13.33
N PHE A 10 -51.08 4.76 14.16
CA PHE A 10 -49.64 4.92 14.00
C PHE A 10 -48.93 3.72 14.65
N GLU A 11 -48.60 2.73 13.82
CA GLU A 11 -47.89 1.53 14.23
C GLU A 11 -46.39 1.79 14.36
N VAL A 12 -45.82 1.42 15.50
CA VAL A 12 -44.38 1.53 15.75
C VAL A 12 -43.75 0.18 15.46
N THR A 13 -42.93 0.13 14.42
CA THR A 13 -42.18 -1.07 14.04
C THR A 13 -40.71 -0.92 14.40
N ALA A 14 -39.96 -2.03 14.37
CA ALA A 14 -38.51 -2.00 14.57
C ALA A 14 -37.80 -1.05 13.57
N SER A 15 -38.29 -0.94 12.33
CA SER A 15 -37.75 0.00 11.35
C SER A 15 -38.05 1.45 11.72
N THR A 16 -39.24 1.74 12.27
CA THR A 16 -39.57 3.08 12.76
C THR A 16 -38.61 3.52 13.87
N LEU A 17 -38.32 2.64 14.83
CA LEU A 17 -37.36 2.92 15.90
C LEU A 17 -35.94 3.10 15.35
N ARG A 18 -35.46 2.21 14.48
CA ARG A 18 -34.14 2.33 13.85
C ARG A 18 -33.97 3.63 13.06
N SER A 19 -34.99 4.09 12.36
CA SER A 19 -34.93 5.36 11.64
C SER A 19 -34.79 6.57 12.57
N THR A 20 -35.28 6.50 13.81
CA THR A 20 -35.05 7.58 14.79
C THR A 20 -33.58 7.67 15.21
N MET A 21 -32.86 6.54 15.18
CA MET A 21 -31.47 6.46 15.63
C MET A 21 -30.50 7.20 14.71
N ILE A 22 -30.84 7.27 13.43
CA ILE A 22 -30.08 8.01 12.40
C ILE A 22 -30.23 9.53 12.60
N ASN A 23 -31.27 9.99 13.31
CA ASN A 23 -31.47 11.41 13.57
C ASN A 23 -30.59 11.87 14.75
N VAL A 24 -29.47 12.50 14.42
CA VAL A 24 -28.46 12.92 15.40
C VAL A 24 -28.96 13.97 16.40
N ASP A 25 -29.81 14.90 15.95
CA ASP A 25 -30.18 16.07 16.77
C ASP A 25 -31.37 15.78 17.70
N HIS A 26 -32.40 15.10 17.19
CA HIS A 26 -33.66 14.86 17.94
C HIS A 26 -34.09 13.39 17.99
N GLY A 27 -33.21 12.48 17.59
CA GLY A 27 -33.54 11.06 17.52
C GLY A 27 -33.92 10.47 18.87
N HIS A 28 -33.22 10.87 19.93
CA HIS A 28 -33.39 10.26 21.25
C HIS A 28 -34.70 10.73 21.91
N GLU A 29 -35.12 11.98 21.70
CA GLU A 29 -36.42 12.48 22.16
C GLU A 29 -37.56 11.81 21.39
N ILE A 30 -37.41 11.59 20.08
CA ILE A 30 -38.40 10.85 19.30
C ILE A 30 -38.47 9.40 19.77
N LEU A 31 -37.33 8.74 19.96
CA LEU A 31 -37.28 7.38 20.49
C LEU A 31 -37.91 7.29 21.88
N ALA A 32 -37.69 8.30 22.73
CA ALA A 32 -38.31 8.37 24.06
C ALA A 32 -39.83 8.47 24.01
N LEU A 33 -40.37 9.31 23.11
CA LEU A 33 -41.82 9.42 22.90
C LEU A 33 -42.44 8.12 22.38
N LEU A 34 -41.72 7.40 21.53
CA LEU A 34 -42.19 6.12 20.97
C LEU A 34 -42.06 4.96 21.95
N GLY A 35 -41.01 4.97 22.77
CA GLY A 35 -40.62 3.84 23.63
C GLY A 35 -41.54 3.57 24.81
N ASP A 36 -42.35 4.54 25.23
CA ASP A 36 -43.29 4.39 26.37
C ASP A 36 -44.53 3.56 26.03
N ARG A 37 -44.63 3.12 24.77
CA ARG A 37 -45.68 2.23 24.30
C ARG A 37 -45.41 0.77 24.69
N PRO A 38 -46.38 0.05 25.28
CA PRO A 38 -46.21 -1.35 25.66
C PRO A 38 -45.73 -2.23 24.51
N GLU A 39 -46.19 -1.96 23.29
CA GLU A 39 -45.87 -2.70 22.06
C GLU A 39 -44.41 -2.53 21.64
N THR A 40 -43.72 -1.50 22.13
CA THR A 40 -42.33 -1.21 21.73
C THR A 40 -41.30 -1.80 22.68
N ARG A 41 -41.74 -2.32 23.83
CA ARG A 41 -40.86 -2.78 24.91
C ARG A 41 -39.90 -3.90 24.48
N GLU A 42 -40.35 -4.76 23.57
CA GLU A 42 -39.54 -5.88 23.06
C GLU A 42 -38.37 -5.44 22.17
N PHE A 43 -38.41 -4.23 21.61
CA PHE A 43 -37.35 -3.71 20.75
C PHE A 43 -36.19 -3.08 21.53
N PHE A 44 -36.36 -2.80 22.82
CA PHE A 44 -35.29 -2.28 23.68
C PHE A 44 -34.44 -3.44 24.19
N ASP A 45 -33.55 -3.91 23.33
CA ASP A 45 -32.65 -5.03 23.57
C ASP A 45 -31.17 -4.65 23.34
N GLN A 46 -30.28 -5.63 23.51
CA GLN A 46 -28.85 -5.46 23.24
C GLN A 46 -28.56 -5.13 21.77
N SER A 47 -29.38 -5.65 20.85
CA SER A 47 -29.21 -5.42 19.42
C SER A 47 -29.46 -3.96 19.06
N LEU A 48 -30.48 -3.33 19.66
CA LEU A 48 -30.76 -1.91 19.47
C LEU A 48 -29.64 -1.04 20.05
N LEU A 49 -29.13 -1.37 21.23
CA LEU A 49 -27.98 -0.67 21.82
C LEU A 49 -26.73 -0.77 20.93
N ALA A 50 -26.44 -1.97 20.41
CA ALA A 50 -25.32 -2.18 19.49
C ALA A 50 -25.40 -1.27 18.26
N ILE A 51 -26.58 -1.17 17.62
CA ILE A 51 -26.79 -0.27 16.48
C ILE A 51 -26.58 1.20 16.90
N ALA A 52 -27.03 1.59 18.09
CA ALA A 52 -26.89 2.96 18.57
C ALA A 52 -25.43 3.36 18.77
N ILE A 53 -24.64 2.43 19.32
CA ILE A 53 -23.21 2.63 19.55
C ILE A 53 -22.49 2.85 18.22
N THR A 54 -22.82 2.06 17.19
CA THR A 54 -22.22 2.15 15.86
C THR A 54 -22.66 3.42 15.09
N ASP A 55 -23.95 3.73 15.08
CA ASP A 55 -24.53 4.62 14.06
C ASP A 55 -25.24 5.87 14.63
N SER A 56 -25.23 6.11 15.94
CA SER A 56 -26.02 7.18 16.58
C SER A 56 -25.21 8.14 17.43
N SER A 57 -25.90 9.13 18.01
CA SER A 57 -25.31 10.11 18.91
C SER A 57 -25.03 9.54 20.31
N LYS A 58 -24.10 10.20 21.01
CA LYS A 58 -23.82 9.96 22.42
C LYS A 58 -25.09 10.01 23.29
N ASP A 59 -26.01 10.92 23.00
CA ASP A 59 -27.26 11.09 23.77
C ASP A 59 -28.23 9.92 23.55
N MET A 60 -28.30 9.38 22.32
CA MET A 60 -29.05 8.16 22.03
C MET A 60 -28.53 6.96 22.82
N VAL A 61 -27.20 6.78 22.81
CA VAL A 61 -26.56 5.69 23.56
C VAL A 61 -26.81 5.87 25.06
N THR A 62 -26.66 7.08 25.59
CA THR A 62 -26.97 7.41 26.99
C THR A 62 -28.39 6.99 27.37
N TYR A 63 -29.36 7.39 26.54
CA TYR A 63 -30.76 7.08 26.75
C TYR A 63 -31.03 5.57 26.80
N LEU A 64 -30.45 4.80 25.87
CA LEU A 64 -30.63 3.36 25.81
C LEU A 64 -29.97 2.63 27.00
N LEU A 65 -28.79 3.08 27.42
CA LEU A 65 -28.12 2.54 28.62
C LEU A 65 -29.00 2.73 29.86
N ASP A 66 -29.56 3.94 30.04
CA ASP A 66 -30.42 4.27 31.18
C ASP A 66 -31.73 3.46 31.15
N ARG A 67 -32.30 3.23 29.95
CA ARG A 67 -33.56 2.49 29.78
C ARG A 67 -33.40 0.98 29.94
N LEU A 68 -32.29 0.40 29.49
CA LEU A 68 -32.00 -1.03 29.64
C LEU A 68 -31.70 -1.40 31.10
N GLY A 69 -31.00 -0.53 31.84
CA GLY A 69 -30.79 -0.68 33.29
C GLY A 69 -30.35 -2.10 33.67
N ASN A 70 -31.21 -2.82 34.40
CA ASN A 70 -30.90 -4.17 34.92
C ASN A 70 -30.79 -5.27 33.84
N THR A 71 -31.28 -5.05 32.61
CA THR A 71 -31.11 -6.02 31.50
C THR A 71 -29.86 -5.75 30.66
N LEU A 72 -29.10 -4.71 31.00
CA LEU A 72 -27.88 -4.35 30.31
C LEU A 72 -26.77 -5.36 30.57
N ILE A 73 -26.22 -5.92 29.50
CA ILE A 73 -25.01 -6.72 29.50
C ILE A 73 -23.94 -5.90 28.82
N VAL A 74 -23.06 -5.29 29.63
CA VAL A 74 -21.93 -4.52 29.10
C VAL A 74 -20.86 -5.47 28.64
N THR A 75 -20.40 -5.29 27.41
CA THR A 75 -19.40 -6.16 26.79
C THR A 75 -18.27 -5.34 26.19
N ALA A 76 -17.10 -5.95 26.16
CA ALA A 76 -15.93 -5.47 25.44
C ALA A 76 -16.22 -5.06 23.98
N THR A 77 -17.11 -5.77 23.30
CA THR A 77 -17.49 -5.52 21.89
C THR A 77 -18.16 -4.17 21.70
N MET A 78 -18.76 -3.58 22.75
CA MET A 78 -19.33 -2.24 22.70
C MET A 78 -18.26 -1.17 22.48
N ILE A 79 -17.03 -1.36 22.97
CA ILE A 79 -15.91 -0.46 22.70
C ILE A 79 -15.45 -0.58 21.24
N THR A 80 -15.40 -1.81 20.71
CA THR A 80 -15.09 -2.05 19.29
C THR A 80 -16.13 -1.41 18.38
N GLN A 81 -17.43 -1.54 18.70
CA GLN A 81 -18.52 -0.86 17.98
C GLN A 81 -18.42 0.66 18.07
N ALA A 82 -18.07 1.21 19.24
CA ALA A 82 -17.87 2.64 19.37
C ALA A 82 -16.72 3.12 18.46
N SER A 83 -15.71 2.28 18.24
CA SER A 83 -14.57 2.61 17.36
C SER A 83 -14.93 2.69 15.88
N THR A 84 -16.06 2.11 15.46
CA THR A 84 -16.58 2.27 14.08
C THR A 84 -17.48 3.50 13.93
N ASN A 85 -17.83 4.19 15.03
CA ASN A 85 -18.64 5.40 15.00
C ASN A 85 -17.76 6.64 14.78
N TRP A 86 -17.63 7.05 13.52
CA TRP A 86 -16.76 8.15 13.11
C TRP A 86 -17.09 9.52 13.75
N LYS A 87 -18.33 9.72 14.22
CA LYS A 87 -18.78 11.02 14.71
C LYS A 87 -18.69 11.15 16.23
N PHE A 88 -19.09 10.12 16.97
CA PHE A 88 -19.23 10.16 18.43
C PHE A 88 -18.49 9.00 19.14
N GLY A 89 -17.75 8.17 18.40
CA GLY A 89 -17.15 6.94 18.89
C GLY A 89 -16.25 7.10 20.10
N LEU A 90 -15.35 8.10 20.08
CA LEU A 90 -14.48 8.41 21.21
C LEU A 90 -15.26 8.74 22.48
N GLU A 91 -16.30 9.57 22.36
CA GLU A 91 -17.08 10.04 23.49
C GLU A 91 -18.01 8.96 24.04
N ILE A 92 -18.48 8.07 23.16
CA ILE A 92 -19.23 6.86 23.53
C ILE A 92 -18.30 5.89 24.27
N ALA A 93 -17.11 5.61 23.74
CA ALA A 93 -16.13 4.73 24.38
C ALA A 93 -15.73 5.26 25.76
N GLU A 94 -15.46 6.56 25.90
CA GLU A 94 -15.15 7.19 27.18
C GLU A 94 -16.30 7.04 28.18
N MET A 95 -17.53 7.31 27.75
CA MET A 95 -18.71 7.14 28.61
C MET A 95 -18.90 5.69 29.08
N LEU A 96 -18.74 4.72 28.19
CA LEU A 96 -18.87 3.30 28.53
C LEU A 96 -17.83 2.89 29.58
N LEU A 97 -16.57 3.32 29.40
CA LEU A 97 -15.49 3.05 30.36
C LEU A 97 -15.70 3.76 31.71
N ASP A 98 -16.31 4.96 31.71
CA ASP A 98 -16.62 5.70 32.94
C ASP A 98 -17.81 5.15 33.71
N ARG A 99 -18.87 4.73 33.01
CA ARG A 99 -20.08 4.18 33.63
C ARG A 99 -19.89 2.75 34.11
N PHE A 100 -19.04 1.98 33.44
CA PHE A 100 -18.85 0.55 33.67
C PHE A 100 -17.39 0.15 33.87
N PRO A 101 -16.66 0.77 34.82
CA PRO A 101 -15.21 0.58 34.98
C PRO A 101 -14.83 -0.85 35.42
N ASN A 102 -15.76 -1.59 36.03
CA ASN A 102 -15.54 -2.95 36.50
C ASN A 102 -16.03 -4.02 35.51
N ASP A 103 -16.90 -3.65 34.56
CA ASP A 103 -17.48 -4.60 33.61
C ASP A 103 -16.67 -4.65 32.30
N ILE A 104 -16.01 -3.54 31.94
CA ILE A 104 -15.17 -3.47 30.74
C ILE A 104 -13.70 -3.66 31.12
N HIS A 105 -13.23 -4.89 30.96
CA HIS A 105 -11.81 -5.19 31.07
C HIS A 105 -11.10 -4.97 29.74
N ILE A 106 -10.17 -4.02 29.71
CA ILE A 106 -9.33 -3.77 28.53
C ILE A 106 -8.34 -4.92 28.40
N THR A 107 -8.48 -5.70 27.34
CA THR A 107 -7.64 -6.85 27.01
C THR A 107 -6.98 -6.65 25.65
N ASP A 108 -5.97 -7.48 25.36
CA ASP A 108 -5.34 -7.52 24.04
C ASP A 108 -6.38 -7.71 22.91
N ASP A 109 -7.42 -8.53 23.12
CA ASP A 109 -8.43 -8.82 22.09
C ASP A 109 -9.24 -7.58 21.71
N ILE A 110 -9.54 -6.71 22.68
CA ILE A 110 -10.24 -5.45 22.42
C ILE A 110 -9.35 -4.53 21.59
N ILE A 111 -8.08 -4.40 22.00
CA ILE A 111 -7.12 -3.53 21.34
C ILE A 111 -6.90 -3.99 19.89
N LEU A 112 -6.73 -5.29 19.67
CA LEU A 112 -6.59 -5.85 18.31
C LEU A 112 -7.84 -5.66 17.46
N SER A 113 -9.02 -5.88 18.03
CA SER A 113 -10.27 -5.67 17.29
C SER A 113 -10.41 -4.22 16.82
N ILE A 114 -9.95 -3.25 17.63
CA ILE A 114 -9.96 -1.83 17.26
C ILE A 114 -8.93 -1.51 16.18
N MET A 115 -7.74 -2.12 16.26
CA MET A 115 -6.71 -2.02 15.21
C MET A 115 -7.23 -2.59 13.88
N ASP A 116 -7.97 -3.69 13.91
CA ASP A 116 -8.54 -4.33 12.72
C ASP A 116 -9.67 -3.48 12.09
N VAL A 117 -10.44 -2.73 12.88
CA VAL A 117 -11.48 -1.82 12.37
C VAL A 117 -10.88 -0.79 11.40
N ASN A 118 -9.68 -0.28 11.69
CA ASN A 118 -8.97 0.70 10.86
C ASN A 118 -8.68 0.19 9.44
N SER A 119 -8.73 -1.12 9.20
CA SER A 119 -8.41 -1.72 7.90
C SER A 119 -9.57 -1.72 6.88
N SER A 120 -10.78 -1.29 7.28
CA SER A 120 -12.00 -1.72 6.56
C SER A 120 -12.77 -0.65 5.78
N ASP A 121 -12.58 0.65 6.00
CA ASP A 121 -13.13 1.68 5.12
C ASP A 121 -12.55 3.07 5.44
N SER A 122 -12.41 3.91 4.42
CA SER A 122 -11.68 5.19 4.37
C SER A 122 -12.27 6.33 5.22
N THR A 123 -12.53 6.11 6.50
CA THR A 123 -13.00 7.15 7.43
C THR A 123 -11.94 7.47 8.47
N ASP A 124 -11.35 8.67 8.34
CA ASP A 124 -10.58 9.43 9.34
C ASP A 124 -9.96 8.54 10.45
N SER A 125 -8.93 7.78 10.08
CA SER A 125 -8.17 6.88 10.96
C SER A 125 -7.74 7.53 12.28
N SER A 126 -7.63 8.88 12.32
CA SER A 126 -7.40 9.67 13.52
C SER A 126 -8.31 9.29 14.70
N LYS A 127 -9.56 8.89 14.44
CA LYS A 127 -10.51 8.51 15.50
C LYS A 127 -10.20 7.17 16.15
N VAL A 128 -9.74 6.19 15.38
CA VAL A 128 -9.31 4.89 15.92
C VAL A 128 -8.08 5.09 16.82
N HIS A 129 -7.15 5.95 16.38
CA HIS A 129 -6.00 6.33 17.19
C HIS A 129 -6.41 6.96 18.54
N ASP A 130 -7.40 7.85 18.55
CA ASP A 130 -7.90 8.49 19.77
C ASP A 130 -8.49 7.46 20.75
N VAL A 131 -9.26 6.48 20.25
CA VAL A 131 -9.81 5.41 21.12
C VAL A 131 -8.69 4.56 21.69
N LEU A 132 -7.69 4.16 20.89
CA LEU A 132 -6.53 3.41 21.40
C LEU A 132 -5.76 4.19 22.47
N GLN A 133 -5.57 5.50 22.27
CA GLN A 133 -4.96 6.37 23.28
C GLN A 133 -5.76 6.41 24.58
N LEU A 134 -7.10 6.51 24.49
CA LEU A 134 -7.99 6.45 25.64
C LEU A 134 -7.84 5.11 26.39
N LEU A 135 -7.82 3.99 25.69
CA LEU A 135 -7.65 2.67 26.32
C LEU A 135 -6.31 2.57 27.04
N PHE A 136 -5.21 2.93 26.39
CA PHE A 136 -3.88 2.92 27.00
C PHE A 136 -3.75 3.89 28.19
N LYS A 137 -4.48 5.02 28.17
CA LYS A 137 -4.55 5.94 29.31
C LYS A 137 -5.29 5.31 30.50
N ARG A 138 -6.33 4.50 30.26
CA ARG A 138 -7.12 3.83 31.30
C ARG A 138 -6.38 2.69 31.98
N VAL A 139 -5.70 1.84 31.21
CA VAL A 139 -4.90 0.73 31.76
C VAL A 139 -3.58 1.20 32.37
N GLY A 140 -3.10 2.38 31.97
CA GLY A 140 -1.87 2.96 32.51
C GLY A 140 -0.58 2.32 31.95
N PRO A 141 0.59 2.75 32.47
CA PRO A 141 1.89 2.33 31.96
C PRO A 141 2.24 0.86 32.30
N GLU A 142 1.60 0.28 33.31
CA GLU A 142 1.85 -1.10 33.76
C GLU A 142 1.17 -2.16 32.89
N PHE A 143 0.34 -1.74 31.92
CA PHE A 143 -0.32 -2.67 31.01
C PHE A 143 0.72 -3.39 30.14
N PRO A 144 0.81 -4.72 30.21
CA PRO A 144 1.83 -5.46 29.48
C PRO A 144 1.48 -5.50 28.00
N VAL A 145 2.25 -4.81 27.16
CA VAL A 145 2.16 -5.00 25.71
C VAL A 145 2.80 -6.34 25.36
N THR A 146 1.99 -7.26 24.85
CA THR A 146 2.43 -8.57 24.37
C THR A 146 3.04 -8.49 22.96
N GLU A 147 3.81 -9.50 22.58
CA GLU A 147 4.29 -9.64 21.20
C GLU A 147 3.13 -9.69 20.19
N ARG A 148 1.98 -10.25 20.58
CA ARG A 148 0.77 -10.30 19.75
C ARG A 148 0.22 -8.90 19.47
N LEU A 149 0.16 -8.04 20.49
CA LEU A 149 -0.24 -6.64 20.31
C LEU A 149 0.74 -5.87 19.45
N LEU A 150 2.03 -6.09 19.65
CA LEU A 150 3.06 -5.45 18.85
C LEU A 150 2.98 -5.86 17.37
N LEU A 151 2.73 -7.14 17.09
CA LEU A 151 2.53 -7.65 15.73
C LEU A 151 1.24 -7.11 15.10
N GLY A 152 0.14 -7.06 15.85
CA GLY A 152 -1.11 -6.45 15.38
C GLY A 152 -0.92 -4.99 14.98
N ALA A 153 -0.21 -4.23 15.80
CA ALA A 153 0.10 -2.83 15.53
C ALA A 153 0.99 -2.64 14.29
N ALA A 154 1.96 -3.54 14.05
CA ALA A 154 2.80 -3.49 12.84
C ALA A 154 2.00 -3.78 11.56
N ARG A 155 0.90 -4.56 11.66
CA ARG A 155 0.03 -4.92 10.54
C ARG A 155 -1.12 -3.93 10.31
N SER A 156 -1.51 -3.15 11.30
CA SER A 156 -2.77 -2.39 11.28
C SER A 156 -2.76 -1.11 10.46
N GLU A 157 -1.58 -0.67 10.00
CA GLU A 157 -1.45 0.65 9.37
C GLU A 157 -1.63 0.50 7.85
N PHE A 158 -2.55 1.25 7.24
CA PHE A 158 -2.89 1.14 5.82
C PHE A 158 -3.07 2.51 5.13
N GLU A 159 -2.96 3.62 5.86
CA GLU A 159 -3.10 4.96 5.28
C GLU A 159 -1.74 5.59 4.96
N GLU A 160 -1.55 5.93 3.69
CA GLU A 160 -0.41 6.72 3.22
C GLU A 160 -0.40 8.09 3.91
N GLY A 161 0.67 8.40 4.64
CA GLY A 161 0.91 9.72 5.24
C GLY A 161 0.93 9.75 6.77
N ASP A 162 0.44 8.71 7.44
CA ASP A 162 0.52 8.62 8.89
C ASP A 162 1.87 8.06 9.34
N GLU A 163 2.51 8.75 10.31
CA GLU A 163 3.84 8.41 10.82
C GLU A 163 3.82 7.19 11.78
N ALA A 164 3.18 6.10 11.38
CA ALA A 164 3.08 4.87 12.14
C ALA A 164 2.58 5.10 13.59
N VAL A 165 1.44 5.78 13.74
CA VAL A 165 0.94 6.29 15.02
C VAL A 165 0.53 5.16 15.97
N VAL A 166 -0.21 4.16 15.48
CA VAL A 166 -0.60 2.98 16.27
C VAL A 166 0.65 2.23 16.71
N PHE A 167 1.54 1.94 15.75
CA PHE A 167 2.76 1.20 16.01
C PHE A 167 3.66 1.95 17.00
N ARG A 168 3.79 3.27 16.89
CA ARG A 168 4.53 4.11 17.85
C ARG A 168 3.96 4.06 19.26
N LEU A 169 2.63 4.09 19.39
CA LEU A 169 1.89 4.06 20.66
C LEU A 169 2.10 2.73 21.39
N VAL A 170 2.05 1.63 20.65
CA VAL A 170 2.24 0.27 21.17
C VAL A 170 3.72 0.01 21.46
N LEU A 171 4.61 0.35 20.53
CA LEU A 171 6.06 0.19 20.68
C LEU A 171 6.62 0.99 21.87
N SER A 172 6.08 2.17 22.20
CA SER A 172 6.55 2.93 23.37
C SER A 172 6.21 2.29 24.72
N ARG A 173 5.34 1.27 24.71
CA ARG A 173 4.90 0.52 25.90
C ARG A 173 5.37 -0.93 25.89
N PHE A 174 5.99 -1.37 24.80
CA PHE A 174 6.61 -2.68 24.73
C PHE A 174 7.86 -2.72 25.62
N SER A 175 8.06 -3.85 26.29
CA SER A 175 9.17 -4.00 27.23
C SER A 175 10.53 -3.77 26.55
N ASP A 176 11.39 -2.98 27.19
CA ASP A 176 12.79 -2.81 26.77
C ASP A 176 13.66 -4.04 27.05
N ILE A 177 13.14 -5.01 27.81
CA ILE A 177 13.84 -6.26 28.14
C ILE A 177 13.58 -7.34 27.08
N LEU A 178 12.37 -7.36 26.51
CA LEU A 178 11.98 -8.34 25.50
C LEU A 178 12.49 -7.91 24.12
N PRO A 179 13.11 -8.81 23.33
CA PRO A 179 13.52 -8.48 21.97
C PRO A 179 12.30 -8.22 21.08
N ILE A 180 12.47 -7.40 20.04
CA ILE A 180 11.46 -7.27 18.98
C ILE A 180 11.47 -8.57 18.14
N PRO A 181 10.34 -9.26 17.98
CA PRO A 181 10.25 -10.48 17.17
C PRO A 181 10.49 -10.19 15.68
N ASP A 182 11.12 -11.12 14.96
CA ASP A 182 11.39 -10.98 13.52
C ASP A 182 10.11 -10.78 12.70
N ASP A 183 9.01 -11.43 13.08
CA ASP A 183 7.69 -11.28 12.44
C ASP A 183 7.14 -9.84 12.55
N VAL A 184 7.48 -9.13 13.63
CA VAL A 184 7.12 -7.71 13.79
C VAL A 184 7.95 -6.84 12.84
N ILE A 185 9.24 -7.15 12.70
CA ILE A 185 10.14 -6.41 11.80
C ILE A 185 9.69 -6.63 10.35
N MET A 186 9.35 -7.87 9.98
CA MET A 186 8.83 -8.19 8.66
C MET A 186 7.50 -7.49 8.39
N ALA A 187 6.54 -7.56 9.32
CA ALA A 187 5.25 -6.88 9.17
C ALA A 187 5.41 -5.36 9.01
N ALA A 188 6.32 -4.74 9.77
CA ALA A 188 6.62 -3.31 9.63
C ALA A 188 7.30 -2.96 8.30
N ALA A 189 8.05 -3.88 7.71
CA ALA A 189 8.69 -3.71 6.40
C ALA A 189 7.69 -3.86 5.24
N GLU A 190 6.77 -4.82 5.32
CA GLU A 190 5.75 -5.07 4.30
C GLU A 190 4.65 -4.00 4.26
N ASN A 191 4.52 -3.21 5.33
CA ASN A 191 3.51 -2.16 5.45
C ASN A 191 3.79 -0.97 4.51
N SER A 192 2.74 -0.35 3.95
CA SER A 192 2.85 0.84 3.09
C SER A 192 3.52 2.04 3.77
N ASN A 193 3.49 2.09 5.10
CA ASN A 193 4.16 3.12 5.89
C ASN A 193 5.52 2.68 6.49
N ALA A 194 6.17 1.67 5.89
CA ALA A 194 7.47 1.18 6.35
C ALA A 194 8.50 2.30 6.57
N TRP A 195 8.47 3.36 5.75
CA TRP A 195 9.29 4.57 5.91
C TRP A 195 9.24 5.18 7.33
N ALA A 196 8.10 5.06 8.02
CA ALA A 196 7.92 5.48 9.40
C ALA A 196 8.17 4.32 10.38
N ALA A 197 7.52 3.16 10.18
CA ALA A 197 7.56 2.05 11.13
C ALA A 197 8.98 1.44 11.29
N MET A 198 9.67 1.19 10.18
CA MET A 198 11.05 0.67 10.21
C MET A 198 12.02 1.68 10.80
N LEU A 199 11.81 2.97 10.52
CA LEU A 199 12.63 4.03 11.08
C LEU A 199 12.44 4.17 12.60
N LEU A 200 11.21 3.97 13.11
CA LEU A 200 10.93 3.92 14.55
C LEU A 200 11.66 2.77 15.23
N LEU A 201 11.60 1.55 14.66
CA LEU A 201 12.36 0.39 15.15
C LEU A 201 13.86 0.68 15.18
N LEU A 202 14.42 1.16 14.07
CA LEU A 202 15.85 1.45 13.98
C LEU A 202 16.30 2.61 14.87
N ARG A 203 15.41 3.56 15.23
CA ARG A 203 15.73 4.67 16.15
C ARG A 203 15.69 4.22 17.60
N ARG A 204 14.67 3.47 18.01
CA ARG A 204 14.48 3.06 19.42
C ARG A 204 15.28 1.83 19.79
N ARG A 205 15.45 0.92 18.85
CA ARG A 205 15.87 -0.46 19.10
C ARG A 205 17.00 -0.92 18.17
N LYS A 206 17.79 -0.01 17.60
CA LYS A 206 18.86 -0.31 16.63
C LYS A 206 19.77 -1.52 16.97
N PRO A 207 20.21 -1.76 18.23
CA PRO A 207 21.14 -2.84 18.53
C PRO A 207 20.58 -4.25 18.38
N GLU A 208 19.27 -4.42 18.50
CA GLU A 208 18.58 -5.71 18.43
C GLU A 208 18.00 -6.01 17.05
N ILE A 209 17.65 -4.98 16.27
CA ILE A 209 17.10 -5.13 14.93
C ILE A 209 18.17 -5.59 13.95
N ARG A 210 17.94 -6.75 13.32
CA ARG A 210 18.75 -7.30 12.23
C ARG A 210 17.96 -7.27 10.93
N ILE A 211 18.31 -6.35 10.03
CA ILE A 211 17.70 -6.31 8.69
C ILE A 211 18.31 -7.42 7.83
N THR A 212 17.54 -8.47 7.56
CA THR A 212 17.90 -9.50 6.57
C THR A 212 17.65 -9.00 5.15
N GLU A 213 18.11 -9.75 4.13
CA GLU A 213 17.80 -9.42 2.74
C GLU A 213 16.30 -9.49 2.46
N GLU A 214 15.58 -10.45 3.05
CA GLU A 214 14.13 -10.56 2.91
C GLU A 214 13.40 -9.34 3.47
N ILE A 215 13.79 -8.89 4.67
CA ILE A 215 13.21 -7.69 5.30
C ILE A 215 13.54 -6.44 4.46
N LEU A 216 14.76 -6.34 3.93
CA LEU A 216 15.13 -5.24 3.04
C LEU A 216 14.25 -5.24 1.78
N CYS A 217 14.10 -6.39 1.11
CA CYS A 217 13.27 -6.49 -0.09
C CYS A 217 11.80 -6.17 0.18
N ALA A 218 11.26 -6.59 1.32
CA ALA A 218 9.90 -6.24 1.75
C ALA A 218 9.72 -4.73 1.95
N ALA A 219 10.74 -4.04 2.48
CA ALA A 219 10.68 -2.61 2.74
C ALA A 219 10.89 -1.72 1.50
N ILE A 220 11.67 -2.17 0.51
CA ILE A 220 12.05 -1.37 -0.67
C ILE A 220 10.84 -0.67 -1.36
N PRO A 221 9.69 -1.33 -1.59
CA PRO A 221 8.52 -0.71 -2.22
C PRO A 221 7.87 0.40 -1.39
N ASN A 222 8.10 0.42 -0.07
CA ASN A 222 7.35 1.21 0.91
C ASN A 222 8.20 2.29 1.62
N MET A 223 9.39 2.58 1.08
CA MET A 223 10.38 3.47 1.70
C MET A 223 10.84 4.56 0.74
N ASP A 224 10.90 5.80 1.23
CA ASP A 224 11.47 6.94 0.47
C ASP A 224 13.00 6.93 0.42
N SER A 225 13.64 6.31 1.42
CA SER A 225 15.09 6.19 1.51
C SER A 225 15.49 4.92 2.23
N TYR A 226 16.46 4.21 1.68
CA TYR A 226 16.92 2.92 2.21
C TYR A 226 18.13 3.08 3.14
N SER A 227 18.67 4.29 3.29
CA SER A 227 19.94 4.55 3.99
C SER A 227 19.99 3.98 5.40
N SER A 228 18.91 4.12 6.19
CA SER A 228 18.84 3.57 7.55
C SER A 228 18.84 2.04 7.56
N LEU A 229 18.09 1.42 6.63
CA LEU A 229 18.03 -0.04 6.48
C LEU A 229 19.38 -0.59 6.04
N LEU A 230 19.99 0.00 5.02
CA LEU A 230 21.28 -0.41 4.46
C LEU A 230 22.42 -0.23 5.47
N CYS A 231 22.42 0.85 6.26
CA CYS A 231 23.37 1.03 7.36
C CYS A 231 23.24 -0.06 8.44
N ASN A 232 22.00 -0.49 8.73
CA ASN A 232 21.78 -1.60 9.66
C ASN A 232 22.25 -2.93 9.04
N ALA A 233 21.84 -3.23 7.81
CA ALA A 233 22.27 -4.42 7.07
C ALA A 233 23.80 -4.54 7.02
N ALA A 234 24.50 -3.46 6.66
CA ALA A 234 25.97 -3.40 6.63
C ALA A 234 26.60 -3.65 8.01
N ARG A 235 26.03 -3.06 9.08
CA ARG A 235 26.47 -3.30 10.46
C ARG A 235 26.40 -4.78 10.84
N HIS A 236 25.39 -5.48 10.34
CA HIS A 236 25.19 -6.91 10.58
C HIS A 236 25.79 -7.81 9.49
N SER A 237 26.64 -7.24 8.62
CA SER A 237 27.30 -7.96 7.51
C SER A 237 26.33 -8.71 6.61
N VAL A 238 25.13 -8.17 6.42
CA VAL A 238 24.13 -8.72 5.51
C VAL A 238 24.55 -8.40 4.09
N ARG A 239 24.65 -9.45 3.30
CA ARG A 239 25.01 -9.37 1.89
C ARG A 239 23.80 -8.92 1.08
N ILE A 240 23.96 -7.86 0.30
CA ILE A 240 22.96 -7.41 -0.66
C ILE A 240 23.23 -8.12 -1.98
N THR A 241 22.31 -8.94 -2.45
CA THR A 241 22.47 -9.76 -3.66
C THR A 241 21.67 -9.21 -4.84
N GLU A 242 21.68 -9.96 -5.95
CA GLU A 242 20.88 -9.68 -7.15
C GLU A 242 19.38 -9.49 -6.82
N LYS A 243 18.84 -10.20 -5.82
CA LYS A 243 17.43 -10.10 -5.42
C LYS A 243 17.04 -8.69 -4.95
N ALA A 244 17.87 -8.08 -4.10
CA ALA A 244 17.63 -6.71 -3.63
C ALA A 244 17.77 -5.68 -4.75
N ILE A 245 18.73 -5.91 -5.67
CA ILE A 245 18.95 -5.05 -6.84
C ILE A 245 17.78 -5.14 -7.82
N GLU A 246 17.27 -6.34 -8.08
CA GLU A 246 16.08 -6.57 -8.92
C GLU A 246 14.85 -5.88 -8.32
N THR A 247 14.63 -6.06 -7.01
CA THR A 247 13.52 -5.43 -6.29
C THR A 247 13.59 -3.90 -6.42
N ALA A 248 14.76 -3.31 -6.16
CA ALA A 248 14.96 -1.87 -6.30
C ALA A 248 14.82 -1.39 -7.76
N ALA A 249 15.34 -2.16 -8.73
CA ALA A 249 15.23 -1.83 -10.14
C ALA A 249 13.78 -1.71 -10.60
N LYS A 250 12.89 -2.51 -10.01
CA LYS A 250 11.46 -2.56 -10.35
C LYS A 250 10.65 -1.38 -9.83
N VAL A 251 10.93 -0.91 -8.61
CA VAL A 251 10.03 0.03 -7.91
C VAL A 251 10.68 1.34 -7.47
N SER A 252 12.00 1.38 -7.33
CA SER A 252 12.68 2.58 -6.82
C SER A 252 12.79 3.67 -7.87
N ASP A 253 12.94 4.90 -7.41
CA ASP A 253 13.51 5.96 -8.24
C ASP A 253 15.02 5.74 -8.44
N ARG A 254 15.64 6.63 -9.22
CA ARG A 254 17.08 6.55 -9.49
C ARG A 254 17.93 6.61 -8.21
N GLU A 255 17.59 7.46 -7.26
CA GLU A 255 18.41 7.70 -6.07
C GLU A 255 18.31 6.54 -5.09
N GLY A 256 17.10 6.02 -4.87
CA GLY A 256 16.86 4.79 -4.13
C GLY A 256 17.59 3.61 -4.76
N PHE A 257 17.48 3.43 -6.07
CA PHE A 257 18.21 2.37 -6.77
C PHE A 257 19.73 2.48 -6.57
N LEU A 258 20.29 3.69 -6.66
CA LEU A 258 21.71 3.93 -6.42
C LEU A 258 22.13 3.60 -4.97
N GLN A 259 21.29 3.88 -3.97
CA GLN A 259 21.57 3.50 -2.59
C GLN A 259 21.73 1.98 -2.45
N VAL A 260 20.81 1.19 -3.02
CA VAL A 260 20.90 -0.28 -2.96
C VAL A 260 22.11 -0.78 -3.75
N LEU A 261 22.33 -0.27 -4.97
CA LEU A 261 23.47 -0.65 -5.80
C LEU A 261 24.82 -0.37 -5.14
N ASN A 262 24.97 0.79 -4.48
CA ASN A 262 26.21 1.17 -3.80
C ASN A 262 26.45 0.38 -2.50
N ALA A 263 25.38 -0.10 -1.85
CA ALA A 263 25.48 -0.95 -0.67
C ALA A 263 25.79 -2.41 -1.02
N ALA A 264 25.66 -2.77 -2.29
CA ALA A 264 25.81 -4.13 -2.76
C ALA A 264 27.26 -4.47 -3.13
N ASP A 265 27.55 -5.77 -3.24
CA ASP A 265 28.91 -6.22 -3.51
C ASP A 265 29.45 -5.64 -4.83
N THR A 266 30.71 -5.19 -4.80
CA THR A 266 31.39 -4.53 -5.95
C THR A 266 31.43 -5.33 -7.26
N ASN A 267 31.13 -6.63 -7.24
CA ASN A 267 31.17 -7.53 -8.39
C ASN A 267 29.81 -8.14 -8.74
N ILE A 268 28.70 -7.52 -8.33
CA ILE A 268 27.37 -8.02 -8.70
C ILE A 268 27.21 -8.05 -10.21
N ARG A 269 26.69 -9.18 -10.68
CA ARG A 269 26.28 -9.36 -12.07
C ARG A 269 24.91 -8.73 -12.26
N ILE A 270 24.75 -7.93 -13.31
CA ILE A 270 23.45 -7.40 -13.69
C ILE A 270 22.80 -8.41 -14.63
N THR A 271 21.90 -9.22 -14.11
CA THR A 271 21.23 -10.32 -14.82
C THR A 271 20.11 -9.83 -15.73
N GLN A 272 19.58 -10.73 -16.57
CA GLN A 272 18.35 -10.48 -17.34
C GLN A 272 17.19 -10.03 -16.45
N ASP A 273 17.00 -10.67 -15.29
CA ASP A 273 15.90 -10.36 -14.37
C ASP A 273 15.98 -8.93 -13.83
N ILE A 274 17.19 -8.46 -13.50
CA ILE A 274 17.41 -7.06 -13.08
C ILE A 274 17.11 -6.07 -14.21
N LEU A 275 17.52 -6.39 -15.44
CA LEU A 275 17.24 -5.55 -16.61
C LEU A 275 15.75 -5.53 -16.94
N LEU A 276 15.08 -6.68 -16.83
CA LEU A 276 13.64 -6.80 -17.02
C LEU A 276 12.88 -6.01 -15.95
N ALA A 277 13.28 -6.13 -14.68
CA ALA A 277 12.76 -5.33 -13.59
C ALA A 277 12.86 -3.82 -13.88
N ALA A 278 14.03 -3.34 -14.30
CA ALA A 278 14.23 -1.96 -14.72
C ALA A 278 13.35 -1.55 -15.92
N ALA A 279 13.07 -2.48 -16.84
CA ALA A 279 12.18 -2.25 -17.98
C ALA A 279 10.69 -2.19 -17.59
N THR A 280 10.31 -2.81 -16.46
CA THR A 280 8.95 -2.75 -15.91
C THR A 280 8.71 -1.58 -14.96
N ASN A 281 9.75 -0.86 -14.55
CA ASN A 281 9.65 0.31 -13.69
C ASN A 281 9.01 1.49 -14.45
N TYR A 282 8.06 2.15 -13.79
CA TYR A 282 7.22 3.18 -14.38
C TYR A 282 8.02 4.46 -14.74
N ASP A 283 7.56 5.13 -15.80
CA ASP A 283 7.99 6.47 -16.22
C ASP A 283 9.52 6.63 -16.45
N HIS A 284 10.07 7.76 -15.97
CA HIS A 284 11.45 8.17 -16.18
C HIS A 284 12.46 7.40 -15.31
N ASN A 285 12.00 6.71 -14.26
CA ASN A 285 12.87 5.96 -13.34
C ASN A 285 13.49 4.76 -14.04
N GLY A 286 12.69 3.94 -14.74
CA GLY A 286 13.18 2.82 -15.54
C GLY A 286 14.22 3.24 -16.59
N ILE A 287 14.03 4.39 -17.25
CA ILE A 287 15.01 4.96 -18.20
C ILE A 287 16.34 5.25 -17.51
N GLN A 288 16.31 5.92 -16.35
CA GLN A 288 17.51 6.32 -15.63
C GLN A 288 18.25 5.12 -15.03
N ILE A 289 17.51 4.12 -14.54
CA ILE A 289 18.04 2.87 -14.00
C ILE A 289 18.66 2.05 -15.14
N MET A 290 17.95 1.84 -16.24
CA MET A 290 18.50 1.13 -17.42
C MET A 290 19.78 1.82 -17.95
N TRP A 291 19.83 3.15 -17.93
CA TRP A 291 21.02 3.90 -18.36
C TRP A 291 22.23 3.67 -17.44
N LEU A 292 22.00 3.45 -16.15
CA LEU A 292 23.05 3.11 -15.19
C LEU A 292 23.51 1.66 -15.41
N LEU A 293 22.56 0.73 -15.47
CA LEU A 293 22.80 -0.71 -15.58
C LEU A 293 23.56 -1.10 -16.85
N LEU A 294 23.30 -0.42 -17.97
CA LEU A 294 23.98 -0.71 -19.25
C LEU A 294 25.30 0.06 -19.44
N ARG A 295 25.89 0.64 -18.39
CA ARG A 295 27.26 1.17 -18.47
C ARG A 295 28.26 0.05 -18.77
N GLU A 296 29.33 0.36 -19.49
CA GLU A 296 30.38 -0.63 -19.81
C GLU A 296 31.08 -1.16 -18.55
N SER A 297 31.18 -0.32 -17.52
CA SER A 297 31.72 -0.69 -16.21
C SER A 297 30.82 -1.65 -15.43
N MET A 298 29.55 -1.80 -15.83
CA MET A 298 28.63 -2.72 -15.18
C MET A 298 28.72 -4.08 -15.88
N ASN A 299 28.87 -5.14 -15.09
CA ASN A 299 28.92 -6.52 -15.56
C ASN A 299 27.50 -7.01 -15.91
N ALA A 300 26.90 -6.37 -16.92
CA ALA A 300 25.54 -6.66 -17.36
C ALA A 300 25.48 -7.70 -18.47
N ASP A 301 24.50 -8.60 -18.34
CA ASP A 301 24.14 -9.56 -19.37
C ASP A 301 23.76 -8.85 -20.67
N GLU A 302 23.87 -9.58 -21.78
CA GLU A 302 23.40 -9.11 -23.08
C GLU A 302 21.89 -8.90 -23.06
N VAL A 303 21.37 -7.83 -23.67
CA VAL A 303 19.93 -7.56 -23.68
C VAL A 303 19.21 -8.66 -24.49
N GLY A 304 18.47 -9.52 -23.81
CA GLY A 304 17.70 -10.60 -24.41
C GLY A 304 16.39 -10.14 -25.05
N ILE A 305 15.75 -11.06 -25.79
CA ILE A 305 14.50 -10.81 -26.52
C ILE A 305 13.37 -10.43 -25.55
N GLU A 306 13.27 -11.08 -24.39
CA GLU A 306 12.23 -10.80 -23.40
C GLU A 306 12.23 -9.33 -22.94
N ILE A 307 13.41 -8.75 -22.73
CA ILE A 307 13.55 -7.32 -22.38
C ILE A 307 13.11 -6.44 -23.55
N LEU A 308 13.49 -6.81 -24.79
CA LEU A 308 13.05 -6.06 -25.98
C LEU A 308 11.53 -6.10 -26.12
N GLU A 309 10.91 -7.26 -25.91
CA GLU A 309 9.45 -7.40 -25.95
C GLU A 309 8.78 -6.58 -24.85
N GLU A 310 9.31 -6.57 -23.63
CA GLU A 310 8.78 -5.76 -22.53
C GLU A 310 8.89 -4.25 -22.81
N VAL A 311 9.96 -3.80 -23.46
CA VAL A 311 10.15 -2.39 -23.86
C VAL A 311 9.32 -2.04 -25.09
N LEU A 312 9.02 -3.03 -25.94
CA LEU A 312 8.07 -2.90 -27.02
C LEU A 312 6.62 -2.92 -26.52
N GLN A 313 6.35 -3.16 -25.24
CA GLN A 313 5.03 -2.98 -24.65
C GLN A 313 4.89 -1.61 -23.98
N GLY A 314 3.76 -0.93 -24.23
CA GLY A 314 3.48 0.38 -23.63
C GLY A 314 4.34 1.53 -24.18
N ASP A 315 4.40 2.67 -23.48
CA ASP A 315 5.12 3.87 -23.92
C ASP A 315 6.57 3.93 -23.41
N LYS A 316 7.38 2.89 -23.71
CA LYS A 316 8.73 2.72 -23.15
C LYS A 316 9.87 3.03 -24.13
N TRP A 317 9.61 3.85 -25.15
CA TRP A 317 10.60 4.20 -26.18
C TRP A 317 11.89 4.81 -25.61
N GLY A 318 11.83 5.50 -24.48
CA GLY A 318 13.01 6.06 -23.82
C GLY A 318 13.98 4.97 -23.34
N ILE A 319 13.46 3.84 -22.86
CA ILE A 319 14.27 2.68 -22.47
C ILE A 319 14.89 2.05 -23.72
N MET A 320 14.12 1.94 -24.82
CA MET A 320 14.65 1.48 -26.11
C MET A 320 15.81 2.35 -26.57
N SER A 321 15.69 3.67 -26.53
CA SER A 321 16.78 4.60 -26.87
C SER A 321 18.05 4.34 -26.05
N VAL A 322 17.91 4.05 -24.75
CA VAL A 322 19.05 3.73 -23.87
C VAL A 322 19.71 2.40 -24.28
N ILE A 323 18.89 1.37 -24.52
CA ILE A 323 19.35 0.05 -24.97
C ILE A 323 20.13 0.19 -26.28
N LEU A 324 19.57 0.87 -27.28
CA LEU A 324 20.22 1.08 -28.58
C LEU A 324 21.54 1.85 -28.41
N LYS A 325 21.55 2.91 -27.61
CA LYS A 325 22.77 3.72 -27.37
C LYS A 325 23.92 2.91 -26.79
N ARG A 326 23.63 1.99 -25.86
CA ARG A 326 24.65 1.30 -25.04
C ARG A 326 24.92 -0.13 -25.46
N ARG A 327 23.97 -0.79 -26.12
CA ARG A 327 23.96 -2.21 -26.46
C ARG A 327 23.34 -2.52 -27.83
N GLY A 328 23.03 -1.51 -28.66
CA GLY A 328 22.46 -1.73 -29.99
C GLY A 328 23.27 -2.73 -30.83
N ALA A 329 24.60 -2.68 -30.78
CA ALA A 329 25.47 -3.58 -31.52
C ALA A 329 25.31 -5.08 -31.17
N THR A 330 24.88 -5.42 -29.94
CA THR A 330 24.72 -6.82 -29.50
C THR A 330 23.37 -7.40 -29.86
N ILE A 331 22.36 -6.55 -30.10
CA ILE A 331 21.02 -7.00 -30.51
C ILE A 331 21.13 -7.66 -31.88
N ARG A 332 20.47 -8.81 -32.03
CA ARG A 332 20.32 -9.51 -33.30
C ARG A 332 18.85 -9.60 -33.66
N LEU A 333 18.54 -9.29 -34.90
CA LEU A 333 17.19 -9.38 -35.43
C LEU A 333 17.09 -10.56 -36.39
N ASP A 334 15.93 -11.20 -36.38
CA ASP A 334 15.56 -12.17 -37.40
C ASP A 334 14.21 -11.77 -38.04
N LYS A 335 13.86 -12.50 -39.10
CA LYS A 335 12.65 -12.24 -39.89
C LYS A 335 11.37 -12.40 -39.05
N ASP A 336 11.31 -13.42 -38.21
CA ASP A 336 10.08 -13.79 -37.51
C ASP A 336 9.78 -12.80 -36.39
N LEU A 337 10.81 -12.33 -35.68
CA LEU A 337 10.70 -11.27 -34.66
C LEU A 337 10.15 -9.97 -35.26
N ILE A 338 10.77 -9.48 -36.34
CA ILE A 338 10.35 -8.20 -36.93
C ILE A 338 8.93 -8.27 -37.52
N GLN A 339 8.55 -9.41 -38.13
CA GLN A 339 7.20 -9.62 -38.64
C GLN A 339 6.16 -9.71 -37.51
N GLY A 340 6.48 -10.42 -36.43
CA GLY A 340 5.63 -10.52 -35.24
C GLY A 340 5.38 -9.16 -34.60
N TRP A 341 6.43 -8.37 -34.39
CA TRP A 341 6.31 -7.04 -33.78
C TRP A 341 5.56 -6.03 -34.64
N ILE A 342 5.74 -6.03 -35.97
CA ILE A 342 5.00 -5.15 -36.88
C ILE A 342 3.51 -5.51 -36.95
N SER A 343 3.18 -6.80 -36.84
CA SER A 343 1.81 -7.27 -36.95
C SER A 343 1.02 -7.11 -35.65
N SER A 344 1.70 -7.08 -34.51
CA SER A 344 1.08 -6.95 -33.19
C SER A 344 0.61 -5.52 -32.89
N GLU A 345 -0.66 -5.39 -32.49
CA GLU A 345 -1.23 -4.11 -32.05
C GLU A 345 -0.70 -3.63 -30.69
N ARG A 346 -0.15 -4.56 -29.89
CA ARG A 346 0.42 -4.25 -28.57
C ARG A 346 1.80 -3.60 -28.66
N THR A 347 2.44 -3.68 -29.83
CA THR A 347 3.79 -3.17 -30.04
C THR A 347 3.82 -1.64 -30.06
N CYS A 348 4.72 -1.08 -29.26
CA CYS A 348 5.06 0.33 -29.23
C CYS A 348 5.71 0.72 -30.55
N ARG A 349 4.92 1.36 -31.43
CA ARG A 349 5.35 1.78 -32.76
C ARG A 349 6.58 2.69 -32.73
N LYS A 350 6.68 3.56 -31.73
CA LYS A 350 7.81 4.49 -31.57
C LYS A 350 9.10 3.76 -31.18
N ALA A 351 9.04 2.86 -30.20
CA ALA A 351 10.18 2.02 -29.82
C ALA A 351 10.61 1.09 -30.97
N LEU A 352 9.65 0.46 -31.65
CA LEU A 352 9.93 -0.40 -32.80
C LEU A 352 10.60 0.38 -33.95
N LYS A 353 10.11 1.60 -34.25
CA LYS A 353 10.74 2.47 -35.24
C LYS A 353 12.22 2.67 -34.93
N PHE A 354 12.53 3.01 -33.69
CA PHE A 354 13.90 3.26 -33.26
C PHE A 354 14.80 2.04 -33.41
N LEU A 355 14.32 0.87 -33.01
CA LEU A 355 15.05 -0.39 -33.16
C LEU A 355 15.36 -0.69 -34.64
N LEU A 356 14.33 -0.63 -35.51
CA LEU A 356 14.53 -0.93 -36.93
C LEU A 356 15.40 0.11 -37.65
N GLN A 357 15.37 1.37 -37.21
CA GLN A 357 16.22 2.42 -37.75
C GLN A 357 17.68 2.27 -37.33
N ASP A 358 17.95 1.98 -36.05
CA ASP A 358 19.30 1.71 -35.57
C ASP A 358 19.90 0.47 -36.25
N LYS A 359 19.04 -0.51 -36.55
CA LYS A 359 19.38 -1.77 -37.22
C LYS A 359 19.15 -1.78 -38.73
N ALA A 360 19.12 -0.63 -39.40
CA ALA A 360 18.76 -0.53 -40.81
C ALA A 360 19.51 -1.51 -41.73
N ALA A 361 20.84 -1.63 -41.59
CA ALA A 361 21.63 -2.54 -42.43
C ALA A 361 21.29 -4.03 -42.20
N GLU A 362 20.99 -4.42 -40.95
CA GLU A 362 20.59 -5.79 -40.60
C GLU A 362 19.17 -6.07 -41.12
N VAL A 363 18.26 -5.10 -40.98
CA VAL A 363 16.90 -5.16 -41.52
C VAL A 363 16.92 -5.27 -43.06
N ASP A 364 17.72 -4.46 -43.75
CA ASP A 364 17.85 -4.52 -45.22
C ASP A 364 18.33 -5.90 -45.68
N SER A 365 19.31 -6.49 -44.98
CA SER A 365 19.76 -7.85 -45.26
C SER A 365 18.67 -8.91 -45.05
N ILE A 366 17.80 -8.74 -44.04
CA ILE A 366 16.64 -9.63 -43.82
C ILE A 366 15.62 -9.46 -44.96
N LEU A 367 15.33 -8.22 -45.35
CA LEU A 367 14.39 -7.91 -46.43
C LEU A 367 14.85 -8.44 -47.79
N ASP A 368 16.15 -8.43 -48.07
CA ASP A 368 16.71 -8.97 -49.31
C ASP A 368 16.62 -10.51 -49.38
N ALA A 369 16.46 -11.19 -48.24
CA ALA A 369 16.22 -12.62 -48.17
C ALA A 369 14.72 -13.01 -48.25
N MET A 370 13.80 -12.03 -48.21
CA MET A 370 12.36 -12.25 -48.28
C MET A 370 11.86 -12.36 -49.73
N SER A 371 10.71 -13.02 -49.93
CA SER A 371 10.02 -12.97 -51.22
C SER A 371 9.55 -11.55 -51.55
N ALA A 372 9.33 -11.25 -52.84
CA ALA A 372 8.92 -9.92 -53.27
C ALA A 372 7.60 -9.47 -52.63
N ASP A 373 6.64 -10.38 -52.50
CA ASP A 373 5.32 -10.11 -51.91
C ASP A 373 5.44 -9.82 -50.40
N GLU A 374 6.17 -10.66 -49.67
CA GLU A 374 6.41 -10.46 -48.22
C GLU A 374 7.17 -9.15 -47.95
N ARG A 375 8.17 -8.82 -48.78
CA ARG A 375 8.93 -7.57 -48.66
C ARG A 375 8.04 -6.35 -48.90
N ALA A 376 7.19 -6.40 -49.93
CA ALA A 376 6.27 -5.31 -50.25
C ALA A 376 5.28 -5.08 -49.09
N GLU A 377 4.68 -6.14 -48.57
CA GLU A 377 3.75 -6.07 -47.43
C GLU A 377 4.44 -5.51 -46.17
N PHE A 378 5.65 -6.00 -45.86
CA PHE A 378 6.42 -5.51 -44.71
C PHE A 378 6.71 -4.01 -44.83
N VAL A 379 7.22 -3.55 -45.97
CA VAL A 379 7.59 -2.14 -46.19
C VAL A 379 6.37 -1.24 -46.11
N GLU A 380 5.26 -1.65 -46.76
CA GLU A 380 4.00 -0.91 -46.68
C GLU A 380 3.52 -0.76 -45.22
N ARG A 381 3.51 -1.87 -44.48
CA ARG A 381 3.04 -1.87 -43.09
C ARG A 381 3.96 -1.05 -42.18
N ARG A 382 5.27 -1.18 -42.33
CA ARG A 382 6.29 -0.42 -41.60
C ARG A 382 6.09 1.09 -41.81
N ASP A 383 5.99 1.51 -43.06
CA ASP A 383 5.90 2.93 -43.41
C ASP A 383 4.57 3.53 -42.91
N GLN A 384 3.48 2.77 -42.97
CA GLN A 384 2.20 3.16 -42.36
C GLN A 384 2.30 3.34 -40.83
N LEU A 385 2.96 2.41 -40.13
CA LEU A 385 3.10 2.48 -38.67
C LEU A 385 3.98 3.65 -38.22
N PHE A 386 5.01 3.99 -38.99
CA PHE A 386 6.02 4.98 -38.60
C PHE A 386 5.70 6.40 -39.06
N LYS A 387 4.74 6.59 -39.98
CA LYS A 387 4.30 7.89 -40.49
C LYS A 387 4.05 8.95 -39.41
N ARG A 388 3.47 8.56 -38.27
CA ARG A 388 3.17 9.49 -37.15
C ARG A 388 4.41 9.94 -36.37
N PHE A 389 5.53 9.23 -36.51
CA PHE A 389 6.75 9.45 -35.74
C PHE A 389 7.91 9.84 -36.64
N GLU A 390 7.70 10.22 -37.91
CA GLU A 390 8.76 10.45 -38.90
C GLU A 390 9.92 11.32 -38.37
N GLN A 391 9.57 12.40 -37.66
CA GLN A 391 10.52 13.37 -37.10
C GLN A 391 11.19 12.92 -35.80
N ASP A 392 10.66 11.92 -35.11
CA ASP A 392 11.24 11.42 -33.87
C ASP A 392 12.53 10.63 -34.15
N SER A 393 13.57 10.91 -33.37
CA SER A 393 14.80 10.13 -33.35
C SER A 393 15.04 9.54 -31.96
N TRP A 394 15.59 8.33 -31.93
CA TRP A 394 15.98 7.68 -30.69
C TRP A 394 17.05 8.48 -29.93
N GLU A 395 17.79 9.34 -30.63
CA GLU A 395 18.79 10.23 -30.03
C GLU A 395 18.18 11.44 -29.29
N ASP A 396 16.92 11.78 -29.54
CA ASP A 396 16.34 13.04 -29.06
C ASP A 396 16.26 13.13 -27.54
N ILE A 397 16.16 11.98 -26.87
CA ILE A 397 16.23 11.89 -25.41
C ILE A 397 17.59 12.32 -24.85
N PHE A 398 18.68 12.18 -25.62
CA PHE A 398 20.03 12.55 -25.20
C PHE A 398 20.39 13.99 -25.56
N LYS A 399 19.75 14.56 -26.58
CA LYS A 399 19.98 15.96 -27.02
C LYS A 399 19.51 17.00 -26.00
N ARG A 400 18.68 16.60 -25.02
CA ARG A 400 18.17 17.50 -23.96
C ARG A 400 19.09 17.64 -22.74
N GLN A 401 20.21 16.90 -22.64
CA GLN A 401 21.15 16.98 -21.50
C GLN A 401 22.26 18.02 -21.70
N GLY A 402 21.88 19.21 -22.17
CA GLY A 402 22.74 20.38 -22.26
C GLY A 402 22.22 21.53 -21.40
N LYS A 403 21.81 21.27 -20.16
CA LYS A 403 21.59 22.26 -19.08
C LYS A 403 21.71 21.60 -17.72
#